data_AF-A0A2M7JRE7-F1
#
_entry.id   AF-A0A2M7JRE7-F1
#
_cell.length_a   1.000
_cell.length_b   1.000
_cell.length_c   1.000
_cell.angle_alpha   90.00
_cell.angle_beta   90.00
_cell.angle_gamma   90.00
#
_symmetry.space_group_name_H-M   'P 1'
#
loop_
_entity.id
_entity.type
_entity.pdbx_description
1 polymer ?
#
loop_
_entity_poly.entity_id
_entity_poly.type
_entity_poly.pdbx_seq_one_letter_code
_entity_poly.pdbx_strand_id
1 'polypeptide(L)'
;MGFFKKKVIKEIDGGAWGHLVSVHKIDVDTLSKEMRCVEKEGFLDGGRPVTFLRVFKTGEAQQKNIVVTGWETFDQHPDLILFEGYLTKTNEAYLERKKA
;
A
#
# COMPACT_ATOMS: atom_id res chain seq x y z
N MET A 1 7.77 20.17 21.33
CA MET A 1 8.30 19.43 20.16
C MET A 1 7.20 18.54 19.60
N GLY A 2 6.42 19.05 18.65
CA GLY A 2 5.39 18.27 17.97
C GLY A 2 6.03 17.47 16.84
N PHE A 3 6.29 16.19 17.06
CA PHE A 3 6.67 15.27 15.99
C PHE A 3 5.48 15.14 15.04
N PHE A 4 5.52 15.92 13.95
CA PHE A 4 4.67 15.69 12.79
C PHE A 4 5.05 14.32 12.22
N LYS A 5 4.39 13.26 12.70
CA LYS A 5 4.37 11.96 12.04
C LYS A 5 3.80 12.20 10.65
N LYS A 6 4.67 12.33 9.63
CA LYS A 6 4.28 12.24 8.23
C LYS A 6 3.37 11.03 8.12
N LYS A 7 2.12 11.22 7.67
CA LYS A 7 1.18 10.13 7.43
C LYS A 7 1.83 9.19 6.41
N VAL A 8 2.42 8.11 6.90
CA VAL A 8 3.04 7.07 6.06
C VAL A 8 1.93 6.32 5.31
N ILE A 9 0.76 6.22 5.96
CA ILE A 9 -0.47 5.72 5.36
C ILE A 9 -1.11 6.81 4.51
N LYS A 10 -1.32 6.50 3.24
CA LYS A 10 -2.03 7.32 2.27
C LYS A 10 -3.18 6.57 1.63
N GLU A 11 -4.00 7.34 0.94
CA GLU A 11 -5.04 6.80 0.06
C GLU A 11 -4.39 6.30 -1.22
N ILE A 12 -4.96 5.25 -1.80
CA ILE A 12 -4.48 4.70 -3.06
C ILE A 12 -4.97 5.62 -4.17
N ASP A 13 -4.05 6.19 -4.93
CA ASP A 13 -4.36 7.13 -6.02
C ASP A 13 -3.61 6.76 -7.31
N GLY A 14 -4.03 7.33 -8.43
CA GLY A 14 -3.33 7.25 -9.72
C GLY A 14 -3.28 5.85 -10.33
N GLY A 15 -2.12 5.48 -10.89
CA GLY A 15 -1.94 4.20 -11.58
C GLY A 15 -2.21 2.97 -10.71
N ALA A 16 -1.93 3.06 -9.41
CA ALA A 16 -2.16 1.97 -8.45
C ALA A 16 -3.66 1.69 -8.26
N TRP A 17 -4.44 2.76 -8.16
CA TRP A 17 -5.89 2.70 -8.05
C TRP A 17 -6.51 2.07 -9.30
N GLY A 18 -6.13 2.57 -10.48
CA GLY A 18 -6.62 2.06 -11.75
C GLY A 18 -6.26 0.57 -11.96
N HIS A 19 -5.06 0.17 -11.56
CA HIS A 19 -4.62 -1.22 -11.65
C HIS A 19 -5.49 -2.14 -10.76
N LEU A 20 -5.72 -1.76 -9.49
CA LEU A 20 -6.51 -2.57 -8.57
C LEU A 20 -7.99 -2.69 -8.99
N VAL A 21 -8.59 -1.60 -9.45
CA VAL A 21 -10.00 -1.62 -9.90
C VAL A 21 -10.13 -2.39 -11.23
N SER A 22 -9.22 -2.19 -12.18
CA SER A 22 -9.33 -2.78 -13.51
C SER A 22 -8.90 -4.25 -13.56
N VAL A 23 -7.73 -4.56 -12.97
CA VAL A 23 -7.09 -5.89 -13.00
C VAL A 23 -7.66 -6.79 -11.90
N HIS A 24 -7.73 -6.29 -10.67
CA HIS A 24 -8.20 -7.07 -9.52
C HIS A 24 -9.71 -6.97 -9.28
N LYS A 25 -10.44 -6.18 -10.08
CA LYS A 25 -11.91 -6.00 -9.97
C LYS A 25 -12.36 -5.59 -8.58
N ILE A 26 -11.55 -4.80 -7.88
CA ILE A 26 -11.91 -4.28 -6.56
C ILE A 26 -12.92 -3.16 -6.74
N ASP A 27 -13.96 -3.17 -5.91
CA ASP A 27 -14.94 -2.10 -5.90
C ASP A 27 -14.31 -0.77 -5.49
N VAL A 28 -14.68 0.28 -6.22
CA VAL A 28 -14.13 1.63 -6.09
C VAL A 28 -14.40 2.22 -4.71
N ASP A 29 -15.59 1.92 -4.15
CA ASP A 29 -16.03 2.37 -2.84
C ASP A 29 -15.23 1.66 -1.74
N THR A 30 -15.12 0.33 -1.82
CA THR A 30 -14.27 -0.46 -0.91
C THR A 30 -12.82 0.01 -0.95
N LEU A 31 -12.29 0.30 -2.14
CA LEU A 31 -10.91 0.70 -2.29
C LEU A 31 -10.64 2.10 -1.70
N SER A 32 -11.58 3.03 -1.84
CA SER A 32 -11.46 4.37 -1.24
C SER A 32 -11.70 4.38 0.28
N LYS A 33 -12.68 3.60 0.76
CA LYS A 33 -13.11 3.62 2.17
C LYS A 33 -12.34 2.66 3.07
N GLU A 34 -12.09 1.46 2.59
CA GLU A 34 -11.54 0.36 3.41
C GLU A 34 -10.09 0.04 3.08
N MET A 35 -9.59 0.44 1.91
CA MET A 35 -8.20 0.20 1.54
C MET A 35 -7.33 1.43 1.76
N ARG A 36 -6.14 1.16 2.27
CA ARG A 36 -5.09 2.15 2.45
C ARG A 36 -3.78 1.58 1.94
N CYS A 37 -2.89 2.47 1.52
CA CYS A 37 -1.54 2.09 1.17
C CYS A 37 -0.53 2.78 2.05
N VAL A 38 0.63 2.16 2.17
CA VAL A 38 1.85 2.77 2.68
C VAL A 38 2.84 2.84 1.54
N GLU A 39 3.43 4.02 1.39
CA GLU A 39 4.44 4.31 0.40
C GLU A 39 5.82 4.37 1.06
N LYS A 40 6.81 3.78 0.40
CA LYS A 40 8.19 3.86 0.81
C LYS A 40 9.08 4.10 -0.41
N GLU A 41 9.74 5.25 -0.44
CA GLU A 41 10.74 5.55 -1.46
C GLU A 41 11.91 4.57 -1.34
N GLY A 42 12.35 4.03 -2.48
CA GLY A 42 13.46 3.12 -2.55
C GLY A 42 14.03 3.01 -3.96
N PHE A 43 14.97 2.09 -4.12
CA PHE A 43 15.61 1.82 -5.39
C PHE A 43 15.50 0.33 -5.68
N LEU A 44 15.02 -0.02 -6.88
CA LEU A 44 15.10 -1.40 -7.37
C LEU A 44 16.56 -1.75 -7.72
N ASP A 45 16.83 -3.05 -7.75
CA ASP A 45 18.10 -3.60 -8.20
C ASP A 45 18.46 -3.04 -9.59
N GLY A 46 19.61 -2.36 -9.67
CA GLY A 46 20.01 -1.55 -10.83
C GLY A 46 19.80 -0.03 -10.69
N GLY A 47 19.49 0.49 -9.50
CA GLY A 47 19.50 1.93 -9.21
C GLY A 47 18.28 2.70 -9.72
N ARG A 48 17.20 2.01 -10.09
CA ARG A 48 15.95 2.65 -10.54
C ARG A 48 15.15 3.16 -9.35
N PRO A 49 14.90 4.47 -9.22
CA PRO A 49 14.09 5.00 -8.13
C PRO A 49 12.64 4.56 -8.31
N VAL A 50 12.09 3.90 -7.31
CA VAL A 50 10.69 3.47 -7.26
C VAL A 50 10.08 3.80 -5.91
N THR A 51 8.77 3.90 -5.87
CA THR A 51 8.01 4.03 -4.63
C THR A 51 7.37 2.69 -4.34
N PHE A 52 7.92 1.94 -3.39
CA PHE A 52 7.31 0.71 -2.94
C PHE A 52 5.95 0.99 -2.30
N LEU A 53 4.96 0.19 -2.67
CA LEU A 53 3.57 0.32 -2.27
C LEU A 53 3.14 -0.99 -1.61
N ARG A 54 2.58 -0.88 -0.41
CA ARG A 54 1.88 -1.98 0.27
C ARG A 54 0.47 -1.55 0.56
N VAL A 55 -0.49 -2.31 0.03
CA VAL A 55 -1.91 -2.09 0.19
C VAL A 55 -2.45 -3.06 1.23
N PHE A 56 -3.25 -2.54 2.14
CA PHE A 56 -3.89 -3.29 3.20
C PHE A 56 -5.34 -2.83 3.38
N LYS A 57 -6.16 -3.69 3.96
CA LYS A 57 -7.52 -3.32 4.41
C LYS A 57 -7.46 -2.84 5.86
N THR A 58 -7.98 -1.65 6.10
CA THR A 58 -8.15 -1.13 7.46
C THR A 58 -9.07 -2.02 8.28
N GLY A 59 -10.12 -2.59 7.66
CA GLY A 59 -11.03 -3.53 8.31
C GLY A 59 -10.33 -4.79 8.84
N GLU A 60 -9.36 -5.35 8.11
CA GLU A 60 -8.59 -6.52 8.56
C GLU A 60 -7.62 -6.17 9.69
N ALA A 61 -6.92 -5.04 9.56
CA ALA A 61 -6.04 -4.54 10.61
C ALA A 61 -6.82 -4.25 11.90
N GLN A 62 -8.00 -3.65 11.79
CA GLN A 62 -8.87 -3.33 12.93
C GLN A 62 -9.45 -4.59 13.58
N GLN A 63 -9.89 -5.58 12.79
CA GLN A 63 -10.33 -6.88 13.33
C GLN A 63 -9.23 -7.59 14.12
N LYS A 64 -7.98 -7.50 13.66
CA LYS A 64 -6.82 -8.07 14.35
C LYS A 64 -6.27 -7.16 15.46
N ASN A 65 -6.89 -6.01 15.74
CA ASN A 65 -6.41 -4.99 16.67
C ASN A 65 -4.97 -4.51 16.39
N ILE A 66 -4.57 -4.50 15.13
CA ILE A 66 -3.25 -4.05 14.68
C ILE A 66 -3.34 -2.61 14.20
N VAL A 67 -2.58 -1.73 14.85
CA VAL A 67 -2.44 -0.34 14.42
C VAL A 67 -1.30 -0.25 13.42
N VAL A 68 -1.65 -0.06 12.15
CA VAL A 68 -0.64 0.23 11.12
C VAL A 68 -0.05 1.61 11.41
N THR A 69 1.24 1.65 11.73
CA THR A 69 1.97 2.90 11.99
C THR A 69 2.95 3.24 10.87
N GLY A 70 3.31 2.26 10.05
CA GLY A 70 4.20 2.44 8.92
C GLY A 70 4.55 1.11 8.25
N TRP A 71 5.60 1.17 7.43
CA TRP A 71 6.11 0.01 6.68
C TRP A 71 6.51 -1.16 7.59
N GLU A 72 7.01 -0.84 8.78
CA GLU A 72 7.51 -1.77 9.80
C GLU A 72 6.41 -2.70 10.34
N THR A 73 5.17 -2.20 10.44
CA THR A 73 4.03 -3.01 10.90
C THR A 73 3.81 -4.22 9.99
N PHE A 74 4.05 -4.06 8.70
CA PHE A 74 3.89 -5.13 7.71
C PHE A 74 5.08 -6.11 7.69
N ASP A 75 6.22 -5.73 8.28
CA ASP A 75 7.34 -6.64 8.48
C ASP A 75 7.00 -7.68 9.57
N GLN A 76 6.31 -7.21 10.62
CA GLN A 76 5.81 -8.07 11.70
C GLN A 76 4.51 -8.80 11.34
N HIS A 77 3.69 -8.21 10.46
CA HIS A 77 2.39 -8.73 10.04
C HIS A 77 2.25 -8.75 8.51
N PRO A 78 3.01 -9.58 7.80
CA PRO A 78 2.95 -9.67 6.34
C PRO A 78 1.57 -10.14 5.85
N ASP A 79 0.82 -10.86 6.66
CA ASP A 79 -0.55 -11.33 6.39
C ASP A 79 -1.57 -10.19 6.21
N LEU A 80 -1.28 -8.99 6.72
CA LEU A 80 -2.14 -7.82 6.52
C LEU A 80 -1.99 -7.20 5.12
N ILE A 81 -0.89 -7.51 4.43
CA ILE A 81 -0.64 -7.00 3.09
C ILE A 81 -1.52 -7.77 2.10
N LEU A 82 -2.47 -7.09 1.48
CA LEU A 82 -3.31 -7.68 0.43
C LEU A 82 -2.63 -7.58 -0.94
N PHE A 83 -1.99 -6.44 -1.20
CA PHE A 83 -1.23 -6.22 -2.41
C PHE A 83 0.11 -5.60 -2.07
N GLU A 84 1.15 -6.10 -2.70
CA GLU A 84 2.51 -5.59 -2.57
C GLU A 84 3.07 -5.27 -3.94
N GLY A 85 3.86 -4.21 -4.02
CA GLY A 85 4.44 -3.81 -5.29
C GLY A 85 5.16 -2.48 -5.22
N TYR A 86 5.24 -1.80 -6.36
CA TYR A 86 5.92 -0.52 -6.50
C TYR A 86 5.36 0.33 -7.64
N LEU A 87 5.53 1.64 -7.51
CA LEU A 87 5.29 2.63 -8.54
C LEU A 87 6.61 3.11 -9.12
N THR A 88 6.69 3.23 -10.43
CA THR A 88 7.82 3.91 -11.09
C THR A 88 7.55 5.41 -11.19
N LYS A 89 8.60 6.20 -11.49
CA LYS A 89 8.44 7.63 -11.79
C LYS A 89 7.55 7.92 -13.02
N THR A 90 7.34 6.92 -13.88
CA THR A 90 6.47 7.00 -15.06
C THR A 90 4.99 6.77 -14.71
N ASN A 91 4.63 6.70 -13.42
CA ASN A 91 3.27 6.43 -12.94
C ASN A 91 2.76 5.01 -13.28
N GLU A 92 3.67 4.09 -13.60
CA GLU A 92 3.32 2.69 -13.80
C GLU A 92 3.27 2.00 -12.44
N ALA A 93 2.09 1.46 -12.12
CA ALA A 93 1.88 0.68 -10.91
C ALA A 93 2.04 -0.80 -11.21
N TYR A 94 2.94 -1.43 -10.46
CA TYR A 94 3.12 -2.86 -10.43
C TYR A 94 2.66 -3.32 -9.05
N LEU A 95 1.46 -3.89 -8.96
CA LEU A 95 0.90 -4.39 -7.71
C LEU A 95 0.54 -5.86 -7.90
N GLU A 96 1.05 -6.71 -7.04
CA GLU A 96 0.75 -8.13 -7.04
C GLU A 96 -0.06 -8.49 -5.81
N ARG A 97 -1.05 -9.36 -6.00
CA ARG A 97 -1.86 -9.86 -4.88
C ARG A 97 -1.00 -10.79 -4.03
N LYS A 98 -0.74 -10.39 -2.80
CA LYS A 98 -0.10 -11.25 -1.81
C LYS A 98 -1.18 -12.18 -1.28
N LYS A 99 -1.15 -13.45 -1.68
CA LYS A 99 -1.98 -14.47 -1.03
C LYS A 99 -1.36 -14.73 0.34
N ALA A 100 -2.05 -14.30 1.39
CA ALA A 100 -1.93 -14.93 2.70
C ALA A 100 -2.39 -16.39 2.61
#